data_AF-A0A063KG29-F1
#
_entry.id   AF-A0A063KG29-F1
#
_cell.length_a   1.000
_cell.length_b   1.000
_cell.length_c   1.000
_cell.angle_alpha   90.00
_cell.angle_beta   90.00
_cell.angle_gamma   90.00
#
_symmetry.space_group_name_H-M   'P 1'
#
loop_
_entity.id
_entity.type
_entity.pdbx_description
1 polymer ?
#
loop_
_entity_poly.entity_id
_entity_poly.type
_entity_poly.pdbx_seq_one_letter_code
_entity_poly.pdbx_strand_id
1 'polypeptide(L)'
;MINKIGKRAFAIVFSVSVLSLGACSSAPDQEDIQRVPNRSAQALYEDAKETLDSGLYARAIELLSAIDSRYPFGPFSKQVQMDLVYAHYQSGNTEQALATVDRFIRLNPNHKDLDYMYYMRGLVNIKADKNAFQEYFGVDRADRDANRTRVAFTDLSTLVKRFPDSDYAPEAKRRLVWLLNRMARYELKVATYYYEREAYLAAANRGKFVVEHYSQSSYLDPALEMMEKSYDKLGLTELSKHAKQTRKLNNRTK
;
A
#
# COMPACT_ATOMS: atom_id res chain seq x y z
N MET A 1 -63.72 26.72 19.60
CA MET A 1 -63.02 25.87 20.60
C MET A 1 -62.14 24.76 20.00
N ILE A 2 -62.35 24.34 18.75
CA ILE A 2 -61.64 23.21 18.11
C ILE A 2 -60.13 23.46 17.91
N ASN A 3 -59.72 24.71 17.67
CA ASN A 3 -58.32 25.05 17.36
C ASN A 3 -57.37 25.10 18.59
N LYS A 4 -57.92 25.15 19.83
CA LYS A 4 -57.11 25.08 21.07
C LYS A 4 -56.79 23.63 21.46
N ILE A 5 -57.63 22.68 21.07
CA ILE A 5 -57.46 21.25 21.38
C ILE A 5 -56.37 20.65 20.50
N GLY A 6 -56.32 21.00 19.20
CA GLY A 6 -55.26 20.58 18.29
C GLY A 6 -53.87 21.07 18.68
N LYS A 7 -53.74 22.33 19.13
CA LYS A 7 -52.46 22.90 19.60
C LYS A 7 -51.97 22.25 20.90
N ARG A 8 -52.88 21.88 21.80
CA ARG A 8 -52.55 21.17 23.05
C ARG A 8 -52.20 19.71 22.80
N ALA A 9 -52.93 19.02 21.91
CA ALA A 9 -52.60 17.67 21.49
C ALA A 9 -51.24 17.61 20.77
N PHE A 10 -50.95 18.57 19.89
CA PHE A 10 -49.66 18.67 19.21
C PHE A 10 -48.50 18.96 20.17
N ALA A 11 -48.70 19.84 21.16
CA ALA A 11 -47.70 20.12 22.19
C ALA A 11 -47.43 18.89 23.10
N ILE A 12 -48.46 18.10 23.42
CA ILE A 12 -48.31 16.90 24.24
C ILE A 12 -47.58 15.79 23.46
N VAL A 13 -47.93 15.57 22.18
CA VAL A 13 -47.24 14.59 21.32
C VAL A 13 -45.78 14.98 21.09
N PHE A 14 -45.49 16.28 20.92
CA PHE A 14 -44.11 16.77 20.77
C PHE A 14 -43.30 16.61 22.06
N SER A 15 -43.87 16.89 23.24
CA SER A 15 -43.20 16.66 24.52
C SER A 15 -42.91 15.18 24.80
N VAL A 16 -43.82 14.27 24.43
CA VAL A 16 -43.61 12.82 24.62
C VAL A 16 -42.54 12.26 23.67
N SER A 17 -42.44 12.77 22.43
CA SER A 17 -41.36 12.41 21.50
C SER A 17 -39.98 12.93 21.93
N VAL A 18 -39.91 14.09 22.61
CA VAL A 18 -38.63 14.62 23.13
C VAL A 18 -38.15 13.82 24.36
N LEU A 19 -39.07 13.35 25.20
CA LEU A 19 -38.74 12.51 26.37
C LEU A 19 -38.32 11.08 26.00
N SER A 20 -38.75 10.57 24.85
CA SER A 20 -38.35 9.23 24.36
C SER A 20 -36.97 9.20 23.69
N LEU A 21 -36.37 10.36 23.39
CA LEU A 21 -34.98 10.47 22.91
C LEU A 21 -33.94 10.51 24.04
N GLY A 22 -34.36 10.68 25.30
CA GLY A 22 -33.46 10.69 26.47
C GLY A 22 -33.29 9.34 27.16
N ALA A 23 -34.06 8.32 26.78
CA ALA A 23 -34.12 7.04 27.50
C ALA A 23 -33.06 6.00 27.07
N CYS A 24 -32.15 6.34 26.15
CA CYS A 24 -31.04 5.48 25.72
C CYS A 24 -29.66 6.03 26.11
N SER A 25 -29.57 6.84 27.17
CA SER A 25 -28.28 7.28 27.74
C SER A 25 -28.10 6.73 29.16
N SER A 26 -28.28 5.42 29.31
CA SER A 26 -27.71 4.66 30.41
C SER A 26 -26.53 3.84 29.88
N ALA A 27 -25.48 4.53 29.44
CA ALA A 27 -24.17 3.91 29.41
C ALA A 27 -23.70 3.88 30.88
N PRO A 28 -23.38 2.71 31.45
CA PRO A 28 -22.82 2.66 32.80
C PRO A 28 -21.56 3.54 32.85
N ASP A 29 -21.38 4.24 33.96
CA ASP A 29 -20.17 5.03 34.23
C ASP A 29 -18.94 4.19 33.92
N GLN A 30 -18.04 4.78 33.14
CA GLN A 30 -16.85 4.16 32.60
C GLN A 30 -15.81 4.00 33.72
N GLU A 31 -16.11 3.21 34.74
CA GLU A 31 -15.11 2.71 35.69
C GLU A 31 -14.15 1.81 34.92
N ASP A 32 -12.91 2.28 34.72
CA ASP A 32 -11.69 1.56 34.37
C ASP A 32 -11.85 0.13 33.80
N ILE A 33 -12.61 -0.05 32.72
CA ILE A 33 -12.50 -1.27 31.92
C ILE A 33 -11.13 -1.18 31.25
N GLN A 34 -10.12 -1.78 31.88
CA GLN A 34 -8.80 -1.92 31.30
C GLN A 34 -8.98 -2.57 29.92
N ARG A 35 -8.84 -1.76 28.87
CA ARG A 35 -9.02 -2.23 27.49
C ARG A 35 -8.15 -3.46 27.23
N VAL A 36 -6.98 -3.57 27.86
CA VAL A 36 -6.16 -4.79 27.84
C VAL A 36 -5.97 -5.30 29.27
N PRO A 37 -6.44 -6.53 29.59
CA PRO A 37 -6.36 -7.05 30.93
C PRO A 37 -4.91 -7.19 31.40
N ASN A 38 -4.68 -7.12 32.71
CA ASN A 38 -3.36 -7.38 33.28
C ASN A 38 -3.15 -8.90 33.44
N ARG A 39 -2.66 -9.54 32.38
CA ARG A 39 -2.38 -10.99 32.29
C ARG A 39 -0.92 -11.25 31.94
N SER A 40 -0.48 -12.50 32.07
CA SER A 40 0.85 -12.93 31.65
C SER A 40 1.06 -12.69 30.14
N ALA A 41 2.32 -12.54 29.73
CA ALA A 41 2.67 -12.35 28.32
C ALA A 41 2.15 -13.50 27.41
N GLN A 42 2.18 -14.74 27.91
CA GLN A 42 1.65 -15.91 27.21
C GLN A 42 0.14 -15.78 26.97
N ALA A 43 -0.64 -15.55 28.02
CA ALA A 43 -2.09 -15.48 27.93
C ALA A 43 -2.53 -14.30 27.04
N LEU A 44 -1.86 -13.15 27.16
CA LEU A 44 -2.13 -12.02 26.26
C LEU A 44 -1.79 -12.33 24.81
N TYR A 45 -0.72 -13.07 24.56
CA TYR A 45 -0.33 -13.44 23.20
C TYR A 45 -1.30 -14.45 22.58
N GLU A 46 -1.80 -15.42 23.35
CA GLU A 46 -2.86 -16.33 22.92
C GLU A 46 -4.15 -15.57 22.56
N ASP A 47 -4.61 -14.68 23.45
CA ASP A 47 -5.76 -13.80 23.20
C ASP A 47 -5.56 -12.95 21.93
N ALA A 48 -4.36 -12.39 21.76
CA ALA A 48 -3.99 -11.57 20.61
C ALA A 48 -4.00 -12.39 19.31
N LYS A 49 -3.51 -13.63 19.37
CA LYS A 49 -3.42 -14.53 18.23
C LYS A 49 -4.80 -14.99 17.77
N GLU A 50 -5.67 -15.39 18.69
CA GLU A 50 -7.07 -15.74 18.37
C GLU A 50 -7.81 -14.55 17.75
N THR A 51 -7.61 -13.36 18.32
CA THR A 51 -8.20 -12.11 17.80
C THR A 51 -7.69 -11.80 16.38
N LEU A 52 -6.39 -11.97 16.15
CA LEU A 52 -5.74 -11.73 14.86
C LEU A 52 -6.26 -12.71 13.79
N ASP A 53 -6.36 -13.98 14.14
CA ASP A 53 -6.81 -15.05 13.25
C ASP A 53 -8.32 -14.92 12.94
N SER A 54 -9.09 -14.33 13.86
CA SER A 54 -10.51 -13.95 13.66
C SER A 54 -10.69 -12.70 12.79
N GLY A 55 -9.60 -12.05 12.35
CA GLY A 55 -9.66 -10.85 11.51
C GLY A 55 -9.99 -9.55 12.25
N LEU A 56 -10.04 -9.57 13.58
CA LEU A 56 -10.31 -8.39 14.41
C LEU A 56 -9.03 -7.57 14.60
N TYR A 57 -8.46 -7.07 13.50
CA TYR A 57 -7.12 -6.50 13.46
C TYR A 57 -6.93 -5.30 14.40
N ALA A 58 -7.93 -4.43 14.54
CA ALA A 58 -7.86 -3.29 15.47
C ALA A 58 -7.68 -3.76 16.91
N ARG A 59 -8.43 -4.79 17.33
CA ARG A 59 -8.34 -5.37 18.67
C ARG A 59 -7.02 -6.12 18.86
N ALA A 60 -6.56 -6.85 17.84
CA ALA A 60 -5.27 -7.53 17.87
C ALA A 60 -4.12 -6.53 18.04
N ILE A 61 -4.15 -5.39 17.34
CA ILE A 61 -3.15 -4.32 17.50
C ILE A 61 -3.11 -3.81 18.94
N GLU A 62 -4.25 -3.62 19.60
CA GLU A 62 -4.29 -3.17 21.01
C GLU A 62 -3.60 -4.18 21.94
N LEU A 63 -3.95 -5.47 21.80
CA LEU A 63 -3.36 -6.54 22.61
C LEU A 63 -1.86 -6.68 22.35
N LEU A 64 -1.46 -6.77 21.08
CA LEU A 64 -0.06 -6.90 20.69
C LEU A 64 0.79 -5.69 21.09
N SER A 65 0.26 -4.46 20.97
CA SER A 65 0.97 -3.24 21.39
C SER A 65 1.16 -3.20 22.90
N ALA A 66 0.18 -3.67 23.67
CA ALA A 66 0.33 -3.82 25.11
C ALA A 66 1.40 -4.85 25.47
N ILE A 67 1.52 -5.95 24.73
CA ILE A 67 2.60 -6.94 24.92
C ILE A 67 3.96 -6.33 24.58
N ASP A 68 4.11 -5.67 23.43
CA ASP A 68 5.37 -5.02 23.00
C ASP A 68 5.83 -3.96 24.02
N SER A 69 4.89 -3.23 24.65
CA SER A 69 5.20 -2.24 25.67
C SER A 69 5.51 -2.84 27.05
N ARG A 70 4.75 -3.83 27.52
CA ARG A 70 4.91 -4.41 28.87
C ARG A 70 6.04 -5.44 28.93
N TYR A 71 6.29 -6.15 27.84
CA TYR A 71 7.24 -7.27 27.75
C TYR A 71 8.18 -7.16 26.53
N PRO A 72 8.93 -6.05 26.36
CA PRO A 72 9.73 -5.78 25.15
C PRO A 72 10.85 -6.82 24.90
N PHE A 73 11.28 -7.54 25.94
CA PHE A 73 12.30 -8.59 25.86
C PHE A 73 11.74 -9.99 26.17
N GLY A 74 10.41 -10.13 26.19
CA GLY A 74 9.75 -11.40 26.45
C GLY A 74 10.03 -12.43 25.34
N PRO A 75 9.74 -13.72 25.58
CA PRO A 75 10.01 -14.79 24.62
C PRO A 75 9.29 -14.61 23.28
N PHE A 76 8.15 -13.91 23.27
CA PHE A 76 7.36 -13.64 22.06
C PHE A 76 7.63 -12.27 21.42
N SER A 77 8.54 -11.45 21.95
CA SER A 77 8.68 -10.05 21.53
C SER A 77 8.87 -9.88 20.02
N LYS A 78 9.69 -10.75 19.41
CA LYS A 78 9.94 -10.74 17.96
C LYS A 78 8.69 -11.15 17.17
N GLN A 79 8.00 -12.21 17.61
CA GLN A 79 6.77 -12.67 16.96
C GLN A 79 5.66 -11.63 17.07
N VAL A 80 5.50 -11.01 18.24
CA VAL A 80 4.56 -9.89 18.47
C VAL A 80 4.82 -8.74 17.50
N GLN A 81 6.08 -8.39 17.24
CA GLN A 81 6.42 -7.36 16.26
C GLN A 81 6.08 -7.75 14.82
N MET A 82 6.31 -9.01 14.44
CA MET A 82 5.90 -9.53 13.13
C MET A 82 4.38 -9.51 12.97
N ASP A 83 3.65 -9.92 14.00
CA ASP A 83 2.19 -9.92 14.03
C ASP A 83 1.62 -8.49 14.02
N LEU A 84 2.28 -7.52 14.69
CA LEU A 84 1.94 -6.11 14.60
C LEU A 84 2.07 -5.58 13.18
N VAL A 85 3.16 -5.91 12.47
CA VAL A 85 3.32 -5.52 11.06
C VAL A 85 2.17 -6.08 10.22
N TYR A 86 1.83 -7.36 10.40
CA TYR A 86 0.72 -7.97 9.70
C TYR A 86 -0.63 -7.33 10.02
N ALA A 87 -0.94 -7.12 11.31
CA ALA A 87 -2.19 -6.52 11.74
C ALA A 87 -2.34 -5.07 11.27
N HIS A 88 -1.27 -4.27 11.32
CA HIS A 88 -1.23 -2.92 10.77
C HIS A 88 -1.40 -2.93 9.25
N TYR A 89 -0.72 -3.83 8.54
CA TYR A 89 -0.89 -4.01 7.10
C TYR A 89 -2.35 -4.31 6.76
N GLN A 90 -2.98 -5.28 7.45
CA GLN A 90 -4.36 -5.65 7.18
C GLN A 90 -5.33 -4.51 7.47
N SER A 91 -5.16 -3.81 8.59
CA SER A 91 -5.95 -2.63 8.98
C SER A 91 -5.75 -1.41 8.08
N GLY A 92 -4.75 -1.42 7.19
CA GLY A 92 -4.41 -0.27 6.34
C GLY A 92 -3.60 0.82 7.07
N ASN A 93 -3.11 0.54 8.28
CA ASN A 93 -2.24 1.41 9.07
C ASN A 93 -0.79 1.33 8.54
N THR A 94 -0.58 1.75 7.28
CA THR A 94 0.67 1.51 6.56
C THR A 94 1.87 2.21 7.18
N GLU A 95 1.71 3.42 7.72
CA GLU A 95 2.82 4.15 8.36
C GLU A 95 3.30 3.43 9.63
N GLN A 96 2.39 2.92 10.45
CA GLN A 96 2.74 2.13 11.63
C GLN A 96 3.36 0.78 11.24
N ALA A 97 2.85 0.13 10.19
CA ALA A 97 3.44 -1.09 9.66
C ALA A 97 4.89 -0.85 9.18
N LEU A 98 5.15 0.24 8.45
CA LEU A 98 6.50 0.62 7.99
C LEU A 98 7.43 0.90 9.17
N ALA A 99 6.99 1.70 10.14
CA ALA A 99 7.79 1.99 11.33
C ALA A 99 8.16 0.72 12.11
N THR A 100 7.22 -0.22 12.23
CA THR A 100 7.41 -1.47 12.96
C THR A 100 8.34 -2.42 12.21
N VAL A 101 8.15 -2.59 10.90
CA VAL A 101 9.00 -3.48 10.08
C VAL A 101 10.43 -2.96 9.97
N ASP A 102 10.62 -1.63 9.83
CA ASP A 102 11.96 -1.03 9.79
C ASP A 102 12.70 -1.17 11.12
N ARG A 103 12.00 -0.99 12.24
CA ARG A 103 12.54 -1.26 13.57
C ARG A 103 12.94 -2.74 13.70
N PHE A 104 12.09 -3.66 13.27
CA PHE A 104 12.37 -5.09 13.34
C PHE A 104 13.61 -5.47 12.53
N ILE A 105 13.69 -5.07 11.26
CA ILE A 105 14.82 -5.37 10.37
C ILE A 105 16.12 -4.82 10.94
N ARG A 106 16.11 -3.60 11.49
CA ARG A 106 17.28 -2.96 12.08
C ARG A 106 17.76 -3.65 13.35
N LEU A 107 16.84 -4.07 14.22
CA LEU A 107 17.18 -4.69 15.50
C LEU A 107 17.46 -6.20 15.39
N ASN A 108 16.99 -6.86 14.33
CA ASN A 108 17.09 -8.31 14.16
C ASN A 108 17.68 -8.72 12.80
N PRO A 109 18.91 -8.29 12.44
CA PRO A 109 19.48 -8.50 11.10
C PRO A 109 19.75 -9.97 10.72
N ASN A 110 19.74 -10.88 11.70
CA ASN A 110 19.97 -12.32 11.56
C ASN A 110 18.73 -13.15 11.95
N HIS A 111 17.53 -12.54 11.99
CA HIS A 111 16.31 -13.30 12.27
C HIS A 111 16.04 -14.33 11.17
N LYS A 112 15.56 -15.52 11.54
CA LYS A 112 15.23 -16.59 10.58
C LYS A 112 14.17 -16.16 9.56
N ASP A 113 13.18 -15.39 10.00
CA ASP A 113 12.04 -14.93 9.18
C ASP A 113 12.25 -13.49 8.67
N LEU A 114 13.50 -13.07 8.47
CA LEU A 114 13.80 -11.71 7.99
C LEU A 114 13.34 -11.49 6.54
N ASP A 115 13.31 -12.56 5.75
CA ASP A 115 12.75 -12.61 4.40
C ASP A 115 11.25 -12.21 4.39
N TYR A 116 10.45 -12.75 5.31
CA TYR A 116 9.06 -12.34 5.50
C TYR A 116 8.94 -10.84 5.79
N MET A 117 9.85 -10.27 6.57
CA MET A 117 9.80 -8.86 6.92
C MET A 117 10.16 -7.95 5.73
N TYR A 118 11.12 -8.32 4.89
CA TYR A 118 11.34 -7.62 3.62
C TYR A 118 10.13 -7.74 2.67
N TYR A 119 9.51 -8.93 2.61
CA TYR A 119 8.30 -9.13 1.84
C TYR A 119 7.17 -8.21 2.31
N MET A 120 6.90 -8.19 3.61
CA MET A 120 5.89 -7.34 4.22
C MET A 120 6.18 -5.85 4.02
N ARG A 121 7.44 -5.40 4.13
CA ARG A 121 7.78 -3.99 3.85
C ARG A 121 7.44 -3.60 2.42
N GLY A 122 7.75 -4.47 1.45
CA GLY A 122 7.36 -4.29 0.05
C GLY A 122 5.84 -4.22 -0.13
N LEU A 123 5.08 -5.13 0.49
CA LEU A 123 3.61 -5.14 0.45
C LEU A 123 3.00 -3.88 1.08
N VAL A 124 3.53 -3.43 2.21
CA VAL A 124 3.06 -2.22 2.88
C VAL A 124 3.31 -0.99 2.01
N ASN A 125 4.47 -0.86 1.36
CA ASN A 125 4.72 0.23 0.42
C ASN A 125 3.79 0.18 -0.81
N ILE A 126 3.48 -1.02 -1.33
CA ILE A 126 2.46 -1.19 -2.38
C ILE A 126 1.09 -0.74 -1.90
N LYS A 127 0.70 -1.12 -0.67
CA LYS A 127 -0.59 -0.74 -0.08
C LYS A 127 -0.65 0.77 0.20
N ALA A 128 0.45 1.39 0.63
CA ALA A 128 0.53 2.83 0.86
C ALA A 128 0.39 3.64 -0.45
N ASP A 129 0.85 3.10 -1.58
CA ASP A 129 0.64 3.68 -2.92
C ASP A 129 -0.84 3.62 -3.34
N LYS A 130 -1.55 2.57 -2.88
CA LYS A 130 -2.96 2.30 -3.14
C LYS A 130 -3.86 2.98 -2.09
N ASN A 131 -4.41 4.17 -2.39
CA ASN A 131 -5.57 4.62 -1.61
C ASN A 131 -6.80 3.82 -2.05
N ALA A 132 -7.32 2.97 -1.16
CA ALA A 132 -8.48 2.11 -1.38
C ALA A 132 -9.72 2.86 -1.93
N PHE A 133 -9.90 4.13 -1.56
CA PHE A 133 -11.03 4.95 -2.01
C PHE A 133 -11.03 5.24 -3.52
N GLN A 134 -9.87 5.25 -4.19
CA GLN A 134 -9.76 5.74 -5.57
C GLN A 134 -9.76 4.65 -6.63
N GLU A 135 -9.40 3.42 -6.26
CA GLU A 135 -9.52 2.24 -7.12
C GLU A 135 -11.01 1.89 -7.37
N TYR A 136 -11.88 2.13 -6.37
CA TYR A 136 -13.32 1.97 -6.50
C TYR A 136 -13.94 2.86 -7.59
N PHE A 137 -13.34 4.03 -7.87
CA PHE A 137 -13.80 4.96 -8.92
C PHE A 137 -13.04 4.81 -10.25
N GLY A 138 -12.22 3.76 -10.42
CA GLY A 138 -11.51 3.51 -11.67
C GLY A 138 -10.50 4.60 -12.06
N VAL A 139 -10.03 5.40 -11.10
CA VAL A 139 -9.07 6.48 -11.37
C VAL A 139 -7.69 5.89 -11.59
N ASP A 140 -7.22 5.93 -12.83
CA ASP A 140 -5.90 5.42 -13.22
C ASP A 140 -4.79 6.37 -12.75
N ARG A 141 -4.24 6.07 -11.57
CA ARG A 141 -3.13 6.79 -10.92
C ARG A 141 -1.75 6.55 -11.51
N ALA A 142 -1.65 6.17 -12.79
CA ALA A 142 -0.33 6.11 -13.40
C ALA A 142 0.41 7.44 -13.25
N ASP A 143 -0.28 8.58 -13.14
CA ASP A 143 0.21 9.96 -13.05
C ASP A 143 0.74 10.45 -11.68
N ARG A 144 0.57 9.70 -10.57
CA ARG A 144 1.03 10.13 -9.23
C ARG A 144 2.50 9.76 -8.96
N ASP A 145 3.19 10.58 -8.17
CA ASP A 145 4.62 10.42 -7.87
C ASP A 145 4.96 9.00 -7.36
N ALA A 146 5.78 8.30 -8.16
CA ALA A 146 6.09 6.88 -8.05
C ALA A 146 7.02 6.52 -6.88
N ASN A 147 7.19 7.40 -5.88
CA ASN A 147 8.16 7.21 -4.81
C ASN A 147 7.92 5.91 -4.02
N ARG A 148 6.69 5.66 -3.57
CA ARG A 148 6.34 4.42 -2.84
C ARG A 148 6.48 3.17 -3.71
N THR A 149 6.13 3.26 -4.99
CA THR A 149 6.32 2.19 -5.98
C THR A 149 7.81 1.83 -6.14
N ARG A 150 8.71 2.81 -6.23
CA ARG A 150 10.16 2.58 -6.30
C ARG A 150 10.70 1.95 -5.01
N VAL A 151 10.27 2.43 -3.85
CA VAL A 151 10.66 1.85 -2.56
C VAL A 151 10.21 0.40 -2.46
N ALA A 152 8.96 0.09 -2.81
CA ALA A 152 8.48 -1.30 -2.87
C ALA A 152 9.31 -2.18 -3.81
N PHE A 153 9.71 -1.64 -4.97
CA PHE A 153 10.56 -2.36 -5.91
C PHE A 153 11.94 -2.67 -5.30
N THR A 154 12.54 -1.71 -4.61
CA THR A 154 13.82 -1.91 -3.90
C THR A 154 13.69 -2.95 -2.79
N ASP A 155 12.60 -2.93 -2.01
CA ASP A 155 12.35 -3.87 -0.92
C ASP A 155 12.22 -5.30 -1.41
N LEU A 156 11.36 -5.53 -2.41
CA LEU A 156 11.17 -6.84 -3.01
C LEU A 156 12.40 -7.31 -3.79
N SER A 157 13.16 -6.39 -4.38
CA SER A 157 14.46 -6.73 -5.00
C SER A 157 15.47 -7.19 -3.96
N THR A 158 15.48 -6.57 -2.79
CA THR A 158 16.35 -6.95 -1.67
C THR A 158 15.99 -8.35 -1.18
N LEU A 159 14.70 -8.65 -1.03
CA LEU A 159 14.21 -9.99 -0.72
C LEU A 159 14.72 -11.04 -1.73
N VAL A 160 14.46 -10.83 -3.03
CA VAL A 160 14.82 -11.80 -4.07
C VAL A 160 16.34 -11.98 -4.19
N LYS A 161 17.13 -10.93 -3.95
CA LYS A 161 18.60 -11.00 -4.02
C LYS A 161 19.21 -11.65 -2.78
N ARG A 162 18.72 -11.30 -1.58
CA ARG A 162 19.30 -11.75 -0.30
C ARG A 162 18.76 -13.10 0.14
N PHE A 163 17.53 -13.44 -0.22
CA PHE A 163 16.84 -14.68 0.15
C PHE A 163 16.22 -15.33 -1.10
N PRO A 164 17.03 -15.81 -2.05
CA PRO A 164 16.53 -16.37 -3.30
C PRO A 164 15.66 -17.63 -3.11
N ASP A 165 15.91 -18.38 -2.03
CA ASP A 165 15.20 -19.63 -1.69
C ASP A 165 14.02 -19.42 -0.72
N SER A 166 13.68 -18.16 -0.40
CA SER A 166 12.52 -17.84 0.43
C SER A 166 11.21 -18.28 -0.23
N ASP A 167 10.26 -18.78 0.56
CA ASP A 167 8.90 -19.10 0.13
C ASP A 167 8.17 -17.88 -0.48
N TYR A 168 8.58 -16.66 -0.10
CA TYR A 168 8.02 -15.42 -0.61
C TYR A 168 8.66 -14.95 -1.92
N ALA A 169 9.82 -15.48 -2.32
CA ALA A 169 10.57 -15.02 -3.48
C ALA A 169 9.81 -15.17 -4.82
N PRO A 170 9.08 -16.27 -5.10
CA PRO A 170 8.32 -16.40 -6.35
C PRO A 170 7.24 -15.31 -6.52
N GLU A 171 6.50 -15.02 -5.46
CA GLU A 171 5.46 -13.97 -5.47
C GLU A 171 6.08 -12.58 -5.52
N ALA A 172 7.19 -12.34 -4.81
CA ALA A 172 7.94 -11.11 -4.91
C ALA A 172 8.43 -10.82 -6.33
N LYS A 173 8.93 -11.84 -7.06
CA LYS A 173 9.33 -11.72 -8.47
C LYS A 173 8.15 -11.30 -9.36
N ARG A 174 6.97 -11.89 -9.19
CA ARG A 174 5.76 -11.49 -9.93
C ARG A 174 5.41 -10.02 -9.67
N ARG A 175 5.48 -9.60 -8.41
CA ARG A 175 5.23 -8.21 -8.01
C ARG A 175 6.28 -7.25 -8.55
N LEU A 176 7.55 -7.65 -8.63
CA LEU A 176 8.61 -6.84 -9.26
C LEU A 176 8.30 -6.57 -10.74
N VAL A 177 7.87 -7.59 -11.49
CA VAL A 177 7.45 -7.41 -12.89
C VAL A 177 6.27 -6.44 -12.99
N TRP A 178 5.26 -6.59 -12.11
CA TRP A 178 4.12 -5.69 -12.06
C TRP A 178 4.53 -4.24 -11.73
N LEU A 179 5.39 -4.04 -10.74
CA LEU A 179 5.92 -2.72 -10.35
C LEU A 179 6.74 -2.08 -11.47
N LEU A 180 7.59 -2.86 -12.14
CA LEU A 180 8.38 -2.41 -13.29
C LEU A 180 7.49 -1.90 -14.42
N ASN A 181 6.46 -2.69 -14.76
CA ASN A 181 5.48 -2.32 -15.77
C ASN A 181 4.66 -1.08 -15.37
N ARG A 182 4.31 -0.94 -14.09
CA ARG A 182 3.62 0.25 -13.57
C ARG A 182 4.47 1.51 -13.75
N MET A 183 5.76 1.45 -13.39
CA MET A 183 6.68 2.57 -13.54
C MET A 183 6.91 2.94 -15.01
N ALA A 184 7.12 1.95 -15.88
CA ALA A 184 7.29 2.19 -17.31
C ALA A 184 6.03 2.78 -17.96
N ARG A 185 4.84 2.32 -17.55
CA ARG A 185 3.57 2.87 -18.01
C ARG A 185 3.39 4.34 -17.64
N TYR A 186 3.77 4.73 -16.42
CA TYR A 186 3.72 6.13 -15.99
C TYR A 186 4.55 7.02 -16.91
N GLU A 187 5.81 6.66 -17.13
CA GLU A 187 6.71 7.43 -17.99
C GLU A 187 6.16 7.58 -19.41
N LEU A 188 5.53 6.53 -19.96
CA LEU A 188 4.87 6.60 -21.26
C LEU A 188 3.62 7.48 -21.29
N LYS A 189 2.83 7.52 -20.20
CA LYS A 189 1.71 8.46 -20.12
C LYS A 189 2.21 9.90 -20.12
N VAL A 190 3.26 10.18 -19.36
CA VAL A 190 3.91 11.50 -19.35
C VAL A 190 4.50 11.82 -20.74
N ALA A 191 5.11 10.84 -21.40
CA ALA A 191 5.61 11.00 -22.76
C ALA A 191 4.49 11.35 -23.75
N THR A 192 3.36 10.65 -23.65
CA THR A 192 2.17 10.88 -24.50
C THR A 192 1.62 12.30 -24.28
N TYR A 193 1.50 12.72 -23.02
CA TYR A 193 1.09 14.09 -22.67
C TYR A 193 1.99 15.16 -23.29
N TYR A 194 3.31 14.96 -23.29
CA TYR A 194 4.26 15.86 -23.94
C TYR A 194 4.16 15.82 -25.47
N TYR A 195 4.00 14.63 -26.05
CA TYR A 195 3.90 14.45 -27.49
C TYR A 195 2.65 15.16 -28.06
N GLU A 196 1.50 15.03 -27.39
CA GLU A 196 0.25 15.71 -27.75
C GLU A 196 0.36 17.25 -27.73
N ARG A 197 1.33 17.80 -27.00
CA ARG A 197 1.62 19.24 -26.89
C ARG A 197 2.81 19.66 -27.73
N GLU A 198 3.21 18.82 -28.68
CA GLU A 198 4.34 19.06 -29.59
C GLU A 198 5.69 19.23 -28.88
N ALA A 199 5.78 18.87 -27.60
CA ALA A 199 7.01 18.86 -26.83
C ALA A 199 7.80 17.57 -27.11
N TYR A 200 8.18 17.36 -28.37
CA TYR A 200 8.73 16.11 -28.87
C TYR A 200 10.05 15.71 -28.19
N LEU A 201 10.92 16.68 -27.86
CA LEU A 201 12.17 16.38 -27.13
C LEU A 201 11.87 15.81 -25.73
N ALA A 202 10.88 16.38 -25.03
CA ALA A 202 10.47 15.90 -23.72
C ALA A 202 9.83 14.50 -23.81
N ALA A 203 9.00 14.27 -24.82
CA ALA A 203 8.42 12.95 -25.08
C ALA A 203 9.49 11.89 -25.38
N ALA A 204 10.46 12.22 -26.25
CA ALA A 204 11.60 11.35 -26.55
C ALA A 204 12.43 11.03 -25.31
N ASN A 205 12.71 12.02 -24.46
CA ASN A 205 13.47 11.83 -23.22
C ASN A 205 12.75 10.90 -22.23
N ARG A 206 11.42 10.96 -22.14
CA ARG A 206 10.62 10.04 -21.33
C ARG A 206 10.67 8.61 -21.87
N GLY A 207 10.55 8.44 -23.19
CA GLY A 207 10.75 7.13 -23.83
C GLY A 207 12.16 6.58 -23.60
N LYS A 208 13.19 7.41 -23.75
CA LYS A 208 14.59 7.06 -23.47
C LYS A 208 14.77 6.60 -22.02
N PHE A 209 14.15 7.28 -21.06
CA PHE A 209 14.21 6.88 -19.65
C PHE A 209 13.69 5.45 -19.43
N VAL A 210 12.58 5.08 -20.08
CA VAL A 210 12.03 3.70 -20.03
C VAL A 210 13.01 2.70 -20.63
N VAL A 211 13.66 3.02 -21.75
CA VAL A 211 14.67 2.16 -22.38
C VAL A 211 15.88 1.95 -21.45
N GLU A 212 16.33 3.00 -20.77
CA GLU A 212 17.51 2.94 -19.89
C GLU A 212 17.24 2.24 -18.56
N HIS A 213 16.07 2.48 -17.95
CA HIS A 213 15.80 2.04 -16.57
C HIS A 213 14.83 0.86 -16.48
N TYR A 214 13.94 0.69 -17.47
CA TYR A 214 12.84 -0.27 -17.46
C TYR A 214 12.79 -1.13 -18.72
N SER A 215 13.96 -1.46 -19.29
CA SER A 215 14.09 -2.27 -20.52
C SER A 215 13.45 -3.66 -20.42
N GLN A 216 13.38 -4.25 -19.22
CA GLN A 216 12.73 -5.54 -19.00
C GLN A 216 11.19 -5.45 -18.88
N SER A 217 10.62 -4.24 -18.98
CA SER A 217 9.17 -4.05 -18.95
C SER A 217 8.52 -4.43 -20.28
N SER A 218 7.22 -4.75 -20.25
CA SER A 218 6.40 -4.92 -21.44
C SER A 218 6.21 -3.61 -22.23
N TYR A 219 6.69 -2.48 -21.70
CA TYR A 219 6.55 -1.14 -22.26
C TYR A 219 7.80 -0.66 -23.01
N LEU A 220 8.81 -1.53 -23.19
CA LEU A 220 9.99 -1.22 -24.00
C LEU A 220 9.63 -0.85 -25.46
N ASP A 221 8.79 -1.65 -26.13
CA ASP A 221 8.44 -1.38 -27.53
C ASP A 221 7.64 -0.08 -27.71
N PRO A 222 6.59 0.20 -26.89
CA PRO A 222 5.92 1.50 -26.92
C PRO A 222 6.85 2.68 -26.62
N ALA A 223 7.86 2.53 -25.76
CA ALA A 223 8.83 3.58 -25.47
C ALA A 223 9.74 3.87 -26.67
N LEU A 224 10.23 2.82 -27.34
CA LEU A 224 11.00 2.97 -28.59
C LEU A 224 10.15 3.57 -29.71
N GLU A 225 8.87 3.25 -29.79
CA GLU A 225 7.93 3.88 -30.72
C GLU A 225 7.73 5.37 -30.43
N MET A 226 7.58 5.75 -29.16
CA MET A 226 7.47 7.15 -28.75
C MET A 226 8.73 7.94 -29.12
N MET A 227 9.92 7.32 -28.94
CA MET A 227 11.19 7.89 -29.38
C MET A 227 11.25 8.06 -30.90
N GLU A 228 10.91 7.02 -31.69
CA GLU A 228 10.87 7.07 -33.16
C GLU A 228 10.00 8.25 -33.65
N LYS A 229 8.73 8.29 -33.21
CA LYS A 229 7.78 9.35 -33.60
C LYS A 229 8.27 10.75 -33.22
N SER A 230 8.85 10.89 -32.03
CA SER A 230 9.34 12.17 -31.54
C SER A 230 10.58 12.64 -32.31
N TYR A 231 11.52 11.74 -32.61
CA TYR A 231 12.71 12.07 -33.39
C TYR A 231 12.37 12.41 -34.85
N ASP A 232 11.38 11.74 -35.44
CA ASP A 232 10.88 12.08 -36.78
C ASP A 232 10.34 13.52 -36.82
N LYS A 233 9.56 13.92 -35.81
CA LYS A 233 9.02 15.28 -35.70
C LYS A 233 10.09 16.36 -35.50
N LEU A 234 11.22 15.99 -34.90
CA LEU A 234 12.37 16.88 -34.71
C LEU A 234 13.34 16.89 -35.90
N GLY A 235 13.13 16.08 -36.94
CA GLY A 235 14.06 15.92 -38.05
C GLY A 235 15.36 15.18 -37.70
N LEU A 236 15.39 14.48 -36.56
CA LEU A 236 16.55 13.72 -36.07
C LEU A 236 16.58 12.30 -36.65
N THR A 237 16.78 12.22 -37.96
CA THR A 237 16.61 11.00 -38.76
C THR A 237 17.47 9.82 -38.29
N GLU A 238 18.72 10.04 -37.90
CA GLU A 238 19.61 8.98 -37.41
C GLU A 238 19.13 8.39 -36.07
N LEU A 239 18.69 9.24 -35.14
CA LEU A 239 18.14 8.78 -33.86
C LEU A 239 16.82 8.02 -34.04
N SER A 240 15.97 8.47 -34.97
CA SER A 240 14.74 7.77 -35.34
C SER A 240 15.05 6.36 -35.91
N LYS A 241 15.99 6.26 -36.86
CA LYS A 241 16.43 4.98 -37.43
C LYS A 241 16.96 4.03 -36.36
N HIS A 242 17.78 4.53 -35.43
CA HIS A 242 18.30 3.72 -34.32
C HIS A 242 17.16 3.20 -33.42
N ALA A 243 16.23 4.05 -33.00
CA ALA A 243 15.08 3.64 -32.19
C ALA A 243 14.23 2.56 -32.91
N LYS A 244 13.97 2.76 -34.21
CA LYS A 244 13.25 1.81 -35.06
C LYS A 244 13.97 0.47 -35.19
N GLN A 245 15.29 0.48 -35.37
CA GLN A 245 16.10 -0.73 -35.49
C GLN A 245 16.09 -1.53 -34.18
N THR A 246 16.30 -0.87 -33.04
CA THR A 246 16.22 -1.50 -31.71
C THR A 246 14.84 -2.13 -31.48
N ARG A 247 13.75 -1.42 -31.82
CA ARG A 247 12.38 -1.96 -31.70
C ARG A 247 12.17 -3.20 -32.58
N LYS A 248 12.72 -3.21 -33.80
CA LYS A 248 12.65 -4.38 -34.70
C LYS A 248 13.42 -5.58 -34.15
N LEU A 249 14.59 -5.34 -33.56
CA LEU A 249 15.40 -6.41 -32.96
C LEU A 249 14.68 -7.04 -31.76
N ASN A 250 14.11 -6.22 -30.87
CA ASN A 250 13.38 -6.70 -29.70
C ASN A 250 12.14 -7.55 -30.06
N ASN A 251 11.44 -7.20 -31.13
CA ASN A 251 10.27 -7.97 -31.60
C ASN A 251 10.62 -9.31 -32.24
N ARG A 252 11.87 -9.53 -32.66
CA ARG A 252 12.32 -10.82 -33.23
C ARG A 252 12.71 -11.85 -32.17
N THR A 253 12.95 -11.39 -30.95
CA THR A 253 13.39 -12.21 -29.81
C THR A 253 12.24 -12.64 -28.90
N LYS A 254 11.01 -12.26 -29.22
CA LYS A 254 9.76 -12.70 -28.57
C LYS A 254 9.15 -13.85 -29.36
#